data_AF-M4YUN2-F1
#
_entry.id   AF-M4YUN2-F1
#
_cell.length_a   1.000
_cell.length_b   1.000
_cell.length_c   1.000
_cell.angle_alpha   90.00
_cell.angle_beta   90.00
_cell.angle_gamma   90.00
#
_symmetry.space_group_name_H-M   'P 1'
#
loop_
_entity.id
_entity.type
_entity.pdbx_description
1 polymer ?
#
loop_
_entity_poly.entity_id
_entity_poly.type
_entity_poly.pdbx_seq_one_letter_code
_entity_poly.pdbx_strand_id
1 'polypeptide(L)'
;MRITISGPPGSGKTTVCGKLSQELGLKAVVFGQVFRDLAAEKGMTLGELGELAEKDPSIDEGIDARIVETARQTPDIILESRLSAYMLTRNNIPALRIYLDASPEVRMSRIGGREGKDLEKAVAETIERQESEAKRYMKYYNIDIKDLSVYDMVINTDNLTPEEVLQKILDAVRIRSMLVKDPKAIPDRWGKRPSDRSIGELLQAGVIALDKPSGPTSHQATAWVKSAIHMDSVGHGGTLDPYVSGVLPICTGKAVRLTDIVLSSDKEYICLMRLHADRSEKQIREAMSKFVGRIYQLPPVRSAVKRQLRIRRVRELEVLEINGRDVLFRISCDAGTYVRTLCIDIGEMLLCGASMTELRRSRSGRLKEDSAVTLQDLTDAYVFWQQEGHGDWLRGMIRPMEMLVEPLPWIIVKATAVDAVCHGADLSVKGVHMLDPEIRKNALVALMTARGELVGLGQMQMSSEKLMSAEQGVAVKVTRVLMEPGHYPRMWKYSTDLGGLQL
;
A
#
# COMPACT_ATOMS: atom_id res chain seq x y z
N MET A 1 10.07 -10.25 10.98
CA MET A 1 8.79 -9.64 11.38
C MET A 1 7.68 -10.68 11.32
N ARG A 2 7.07 -10.98 12.47
CA ARG A 2 5.94 -11.92 12.57
C ARG A 2 4.64 -11.14 12.72
N ILE A 3 3.62 -11.52 11.96
CA ILE A 3 2.29 -10.91 12.01
C ILE A 3 1.26 -12.02 12.20
N THR A 4 0.33 -11.85 13.15
CA THR A 4 -0.80 -12.76 13.31
C THR A 4 -2.09 -12.06 12.90
N ILE A 5 -2.93 -12.74 12.11
CA ILE A 5 -4.26 -12.27 11.75
C ILE A 5 -5.28 -13.26 12.30
N SER A 6 -6.07 -12.81 13.27
CA SER A 6 -7.12 -13.57 13.95
C SER A 6 -8.48 -12.88 13.82
N GLY A 7 -9.55 -13.54 14.23
CA GLY A 7 -10.92 -13.05 14.03
C GLY A 7 -11.93 -14.14 13.66
N PRO A 8 -13.25 -13.85 13.74
CA PRO A 8 -14.30 -14.81 13.43
C PRO A 8 -14.39 -15.15 11.94
N PRO A 9 -15.01 -16.26 11.52
CA PRO A 9 -15.29 -16.54 10.10
C PRO A 9 -16.07 -15.40 9.45
N GLY A 10 -15.71 -15.02 8.22
CA GLY A 10 -16.36 -13.92 7.48
C GLY A 10 -15.79 -12.52 7.73
N SER A 11 -14.87 -12.34 8.69
CA SER A 11 -14.21 -11.04 8.97
C SER A 11 -13.16 -10.59 7.95
N GLY A 12 -12.93 -11.37 6.88
CA GLY A 12 -11.98 -10.99 5.82
C GLY A 12 -10.51 -11.40 6.03
N LYS A 13 -10.17 -12.14 7.10
CA LYS A 13 -8.80 -12.59 7.41
C LYS A 13 -8.01 -13.16 6.24
N THR A 14 -8.56 -14.18 5.56
CA THR A 14 -7.85 -14.86 4.47
C THR A 14 -7.58 -13.92 3.30
N THR A 15 -8.54 -13.04 2.97
CA THR A 15 -8.40 -12.04 1.92
C THR A 15 -7.33 -11.01 2.27
N VAL A 16 -7.35 -10.47 3.48
CA VAL A 16 -6.36 -9.50 3.96
C VAL A 16 -4.98 -10.14 4.09
N CYS A 17 -4.90 -11.39 4.57
CA CYS A 17 -3.65 -12.16 4.67
C CYS A 17 -2.98 -12.36 3.31
N GLY A 18 -3.74 -12.73 2.28
CA GLY A 18 -3.21 -12.87 0.92
C GLY A 18 -2.67 -11.55 0.36
N LYS A 19 -3.43 -10.45 0.53
CA LYS A 19 -2.98 -9.11 0.11
C LYS A 19 -1.75 -8.65 0.88
N LEU A 20 -1.69 -8.90 2.19
CA LEU A 20 -0.55 -8.55 3.04
C LEU A 20 0.71 -9.34 2.69
N SER A 21 0.55 -10.63 2.36
CA SER A 21 1.63 -11.49 1.84
C SER A 21 2.23 -10.92 0.57
N GLN A 22 1.38 -10.50 -0.37
CA GLN A 22 1.81 -9.93 -1.65
C GLN A 22 2.54 -8.59 -1.44
N GLU A 23 2.01 -7.72 -0.59
CA GLU A 23 2.55 -6.38 -0.40
C GLU A 23 3.88 -6.38 0.39
N LEU A 24 4.00 -7.24 1.41
CA LEU A 24 5.22 -7.35 2.21
C LEU A 24 6.25 -8.34 1.64
N GLY A 25 5.88 -9.11 0.61
CA GLY A 25 6.70 -10.21 0.11
C GLY A 25 6.95 -11.32 1.15
N LEU A 26 6.11 -11.40 2.18
CA LEU A 26 6.23 -12.39 3.25
C LEU A 26 5.43 -13.64 2.93
N LYS A 27 5.92 -14.80 3.37
CA LYS A 27 5.15 -16.04 3.32
C LYS A 27 3.96 -15.94 4.27
N ALA A 28 2.76 -16.21 3.77
CA ALA A 28 1.56 -16.41 4.58
C ALA A 28 1.27 -17.89 4.80
N VAL A 29 0.92 -18.25 6.03
CA VAL A 29 0.44 -19.59 6.40
C VAL A 29 -0.96 -19.46 6.98
N VAL A 30 -1.93 -20.07 6.30
CA VAL A 30 -3.36 -20.00 6.60
C VAL A 30 -3.76 -21.30 7.30
N PHE A 31 -3.69 -21.33 8.63
CA PHE A 31 -4.02 -22.53 9.41
C PHE A 31 -5.51 -22.83 9.39
N GLY A 32 -6.36 -21.85 9.07
CA GLY A 32 -7.78 -22.09 8.79
C GLY A 32 -8.01 -23.06 7.63
N GLN A 33 -7.04 -23.23 6.73
CA GLN A 33 -7.10 -24.23 5.65
C GLN A 33 -6.71 -25.63 6.13
N VAL A 34 -5.78 -25.74 7.08
CA VAL A 34 -5.30 -27.02 7.62
C VAL A 34 -6.44 -27.84 8.24
N PHE A 35 -7.35 -27.19 8.97
CA PHE A 35 -8.52 -27.87 9.54
C PHE A 35 -9.52 -28.33 8.45
N ARG A 36 -9.60 -27.60 7.33
CA ARG A 36 -10.44 -27.98 6.17
C ARG A 36 -9.86 -29.14 5.40
N ASP A 37 -8.55 -29.13 5.17
CA ASP A 37 -7.84 -30.20 4.48
C ASP A 37 -7.94 -31.51 5.29
N LEU A 38 -7.76 -31.43 6.61
CA LEU A 38 -7.93 -32.58 7.51
C LEU A 38 -9.36 -33.14 7.51
N ALA A 39 -10.38 -32.28 7.44
CA ALA A 39 -11.77 -32.70 7.33
C ALA A 39 -12.02 -33.46 6.02
N ALA A 40 -11.50 -32.93 4.90
CA ALA A 40 -11.61 -33.56 3.59
C ALA A 40 -10.88 -34.91 3.53
N GLU A 41 -9.65 -35.01 4.08
CA GLU A 41 -8.90 -36.27 4.17
C GLU A 41 -9.63 -37.35 4.97
N LYS A 42 -10.38 -36.95 6.00
CA LYS A 42 -11.18 -37.84 6.84
C LYS A 42 -12.59 -38.09 6.29
N GLY A 43 -12.97 -37.46 5.16
CA GLY A 43 -14.32 -37.55 4.59
C GLY A 43 -15.41 -36.98 5.51
N MET A 44 -15.06 -36.02 6.38
CA MET A 44 -15.94 -35.41 7.37
C MET A 44 -16.30 -33.98 6.98
N THR A 45 -17.46 -33.51 7.42
CA THR A 45 -17.81 -32.09 7.41
C THR A 45 -17.02 -31.33 8.50
N LEU A 46 -16.97 -30.00 8.40
CA LEU A 46 -16.29 -29.17 9.41
C LEU A 46 -16.97 -29.22 10.78
N GLY A 47 -18.29 -29.46 10.81
CA GLY A 47 -19.04 -29.66 12.05
C GLY A 47 -18.65 -30.97 12.73
N GLU A 48 -18.67 -32.08 11.98
CA GLU A 48 -18.28 -33.41 12.47
C GLU A 48 -16.83 -33.46 12.98
N LEU A 49 -15.89 -32.85 12.25
CA LEU A 49 -14.50 -32.74 12.73
C LEU A 49 -14.40 -31.86 13.99
N GLY A 50 -15.25 -30.84 14.10
CA GLY A 50 -15.36 -30.00 15.29
C GLY A 50 -15.82 -30.77 16.53
N GLU A 51 -16.86 -31.59 16.39
CA GLU A 51 -17.35 -32.47 17.46
C GLU A 51 -16.31 -33.51 17.88
N LEU A 52 -15.54 -34.02 16.91
CA LEU A 52 -14.43 -34.93 17.19
C LEU A 52 -13.32 -34.23 17.99
N ALA A 53 -12.95 -33.01 17.60
CA ALA A 53 -11.96 -32.20 18.32
C ALA A 53 -12.41 -31.81 19.75
N GLU A 54 -13.72 -31.77 20.03
CA GLU A 54 -14.23 -31.61 21.40
C GLU A 54 -14.00 -32.83 22.31
N LYS A 55 -13.74 -34.00 21.72
CA LYS A 55 -13.50 -35.26 22.43
C LYS A 55 -12.02 -35.65 22.41
N ASP A 56 -11.28 -35.22 21.40
CA ASP A 56 -9.86 -35.50 21.19
C ASP A 56 -9.03 -34.21 21.03
N PRO A 57 -8.31 -33.78 22.08
CA PRO A 57 -7.52 -32.55 22.03
C PRO A 57 -6.30 -32.65 21.10
N SER A 58 -5.87 -33.86 20.71
CA SER A 58 -4.66 -34.05 19.89
C SER A 58 -4.75 -33.38 18.51
N ILE A 59 -5.98 -33.18 18.00
CA ILE A 59 -6.24 -32.50 16.73
C ILE A 59 -5.86 -31.02 16.81
N ASP A 60 -6.34 -30.31 17.84
CA ASP A 60 -6.02 -28.89 18.04
C ASP A 60 -4.56 -28.73 18.50
N GLU A 61 -4.07 -29.60 19.39
CA GLU A 61 -2.68 -29.56 19.89
C GLU A 61 -1.66 -29.67 18.77
N GLY A 62 -1.91 -30.55 17.77
CA GLY A 62 -1.04 -30.69 16.61
C GLY A 62 -1.00 -29.43 15.73
N ILE A 63 -2.15 -28.77 15.54
CA ILE A 63 -2.23 -27.52 14.76
C ILE A 63 -1.52 -26.39 15.52
N ASP A 64 -1.74 -26.29 16.83
CA ASP A 64 -1.16 -25.25 17.68
C ASP A 64 0.36 -25.41 17.81
N ALA A 65 0.85 -26.64 17.98
CA ALA A 65 2.27 -26.94 17.96
C ALA A 65 2.90 -26.49 16.63
N ARG A 66 2.23 -26.74 15.50
CA ARG A 66 2.69 -26.33 14.18
C ARG A 66 2.71 -24.80 14.02
N ILE A 67 1.75 -24.06 14.59
CA ILE A 67 1.77 -22.59 14.61
C ILE A 67 3.05 -22.10 15.31
N VAL A 68 3.34 -22.63 16.50
CA VAL A 68 4.50 -22.23 17.31
C VAL A 68 5.82 -22.61 16.62
N GLU A 69 5.92 -23.82 16.09
CA GLU A 69 7.10 -24.31 15.38
C GLU A 69 7.39 -23.45 14.14
N THR A 70 6.36 -23.21 13.32
CA THR A 70 6.48 -22.38 12.11
C THR A 70 6.95 -20.96 12.47
N ALA A 71 6.38 -20.38 13.54
CA ALA A 71 6.79 -19.06 14.03
C ALA A 71 8.25 -19.05 14.51
N ARG A 72 8.72 -20.10 15.19
CA ARG A 72 10.12 -20.17 15.66
C ARG A 72 11.11 -20.32 14.51
N GLN A 73 10.80 -21.17 13.53
CA GLN A 73 11.67 -21.43 12.39
C GLN A 73 11.74 -20.25 11.40
N THR A 74 10.65 -19.48 11.27
CA THR A 74 10.58 -18.39 10.29
C THR A 74 10.36 -17.04 10.98
N PRO A 75 11.37 -16.15 11.03
CA PRO A 75 11.25 -14.84 11.67
C PRO A 75 10.38 -13.85 10.88
N ASP A 76 10.23 -14.04 9.57
CA ASP A 76 9.51 -13.19 8.62
C ASP A 76 8.31 -13.93 8.03
N ILE A 77 7.16 -13.87 8.70
CA ILE A 77 5.99 -14.70 8.36
C ILE A 77 4.66 -14.08 8.80
N ILE A 78 3.61 -14.36 8.04
CA ILE A 78 2.22 -14.04 8.40
C ILE A 78 1.52 -15.35 8.78
N LEU A 79 0.92 -15.39 9.98
CA LEU A 79 0.17 -16.53 10.50
C LEU A 79 -1.30 -16.15 10.60
N GLU A 80 -2.13 -16.74 9.76
CA GLU A 80 -3.59 -16.60 9.85
C GLU A 80 -4.15 -17.80 10.61
N SER A 81 -4.75 -17.53 11.76
CA SER A 81 -5.45 -18.52 12.58
C SER A 81 -6.26 -17.81 13.65
N ARG A 82 -7.31 -18.46 14.15
CA ARG A 82 -8.10 -18.00 15.29
C ARG A 82 -7.27 -17.87 16.58
N LEU A 83 -6.31 -18.77 16.79
CA LEU A 83 -5.50 -18.82 18.02
C LEU A 83 -4.05 -18.39 17.84
N SER A 84 -3.61 -18.03 16.62
CA SER A 84 -2.20 -17.69 16.38
C SER A 84 -1.66 -16.60 17.33
N ALA A 85 -2.45 -15.56 17.61
CA ALA A 85 -2.08 -14.53 18.57
C ALA A 85 -1.86 -15.11 19.98
N TYR A 86 -2.80 -15.91 20.49
CA TYR A 86 -2.70 -16.54 21.80
C TYR A 86 -1.53 -17.51 21.90
N MET A 87 -1.32 -18.34 20.88
CA MET A 87 -0.22 -19.31 20.86
C MET A 87 1.14 -18.62 20.91
N LEU A 88 1.32 -17.55 20.14
CA LEU A 88 2.56 -16.77 20.19
C LEU A 88 2.70 -16.01 21.52
N THR A 89 1.62 -15.47 22.09
CA THR A 89 1.65 -14.81 23.41
C THR A 89 2.09 -15.77 24.51
N ARG A 90 1.47 -16.96 24.61
CA ARG A 90 1.81 -17.96 25.63
C ARG A 90 3.23 -18.49 25.52
N ASN A 91 3.76 -18.54 24.30
CA ASN A 91 5.12 -18.99 24.02
C ASN A 91 6.16 -17.87 24.01
N ASN A 92 5.80 -16.64 24.43
CA ASN A 92 6.68 -15.47 24.46
C ASN A 92 7.35 -15.17 23.11
N ILE A 93 6.63 -15.39 22.01
CA ILE A 93 7.11 -15.11 20.65
C ILE A 93 6.64 -13.72 20.24
N PRO A 94 7.55 -12.77 19.96
CA PRO A 94 7.18 -11.43 19.53
C PRO A 94 6.51 -11.45 18.15
N ALA A 95 5.32 -10.87 18.04
CA ALA A 95 4.59 -10.65 16.79
C ALA A 95 3.69 -9.42 16.89
N LEU A 96 3.34 -8.84 15.73
CA LEU A 96 2.23 -7.88 15.60
C LEU A 96 0.92 -8.66 15.54
N ARG A 97 0.07 -8.48 16.55
CA ARG A 97 -1.16 -9.26 16.73
C ARG A 97 -2.38 -8.46 16.35
N ILE A 98 -3.06 -8.91 15.29
CA ILE A 98 -4.19 -8.19 14.70
C ILE A 98 -5.44 -9.06 14.78
N TYR A 99 -6.52 -8.46 15.25
CA TYR A 99 -7.86 -9.04 15.23
C TYR A 99 -8.72 -8.30 14.22
N LEU A 100 -9.30 -9.01 13.27
CA LEU A 100 -10.32 -8.48 12.36
C LEU A 100 -11.69 -8.91 12.85
N ASP A 101 -12.57 -7.95 13.06
CA ASP A 101 -13.95 -8.18 13.48
C ASP A 101 -14.94 -7.77 12.39
N ALA A 102 -16.14 -8.32 12.46
CA ALA A 102 -17.28 -7.90 11.65
C ALA A 102 -18.59 -8.33 12.30
N SER A 103 -19.64 -7.52 12.11
CA SER A 103 -20.99 -7.82 12.54
C SER A 103 -21.44 -9.17 11.97
N PRO A 104 -22.26 -9.94 12.70
CA PRO A 104 -22.77 -11.21 12.22
C PRO A 104 -23.39 -11.08 10.81
N GLU A 105 -24.18 -10.04 10.55
CA GLU A 105 -24.86 -9.79 9.28
C GLU A 105 -23.87 -9.64 8.11
N VAL A 106 -22.80 -8.85 8.31
CA VAL A 106 -21.75 -8.66 7.30
C VAL A 106 -20.96 -9.96 7.07
N ARG A 107 -20.66 -10.72 8.13
CA ARG A 107 -19.96 -12.00 8.01
C ARG A 107 -20.80 -13.01 7.23
N MET A 108 -22.10 -13.05 7.49
CA MET A 108 -23.06 -13.95 6.83
C MET A 108 -23.17 -13.64 5.33
N SER A 109 -23.29 -12.38 4.94
CA SER A 109 -23.36 -12.00 3.52
C SER A 109 -22.07 -12.37 2.76
N ARG A 110 -20.91 -12.19 3.40
CA ARG A 110 -19.59 -12.55 2.83
C ARG A 110 -19.38 -14.05 2.67
N ILE A 111 -19.96 -14.86 3.56
CA ILE A 111 -19.86 -16.32 3.51
C ILE A 111 -20.90 -16.89 2.53
N GLY A 112 -22.15 -16.43 2.60
CA GLY A 112 -23.24 -16.91 1.74
C GLY A 112 -22.99 -16.67 0.25
N GLY A 113 -22.37 -15.55 -0.11
CA GLY A 113 -21.99 -15.26 -1.51
C GLY A 113 -20.92 -16.18 -2.10
N ARG A 114 -20.21 -16.99 -1.28
CA ARG A 114 -19.13 -17.88 -1.74
C ARG A 114 -19.56 -19.33 -1.98
N GLU A 115 -20.64 -19.79 -1.36
CA GLU A 115 -20.95 -21.23 -1.31
C GLU A 115 -22.25 -21.63 -2.02
N GLY A 116 -23.06 -20.69 -2.54
CA GLY A 116 -24.32 -21.02 -3.24
C GLY A 116 -25.31 -21.86 -2.41
N LYS A 117 -25.09 -21.92 -1.09
CA LYS A 117 -25.92 -22.64 -0.11
C LYS A 117 -27.06 -21.74 0.35
N ASP A 118 -28.10 -22.37 0.90
CA ASP A 118 -29.12 -21.69 1.69
C ASP A 118 -28.45 -20.85 2.80
N LEU A 119 -28.63 -19.54 2.71
CA LEU A 119 -27.99 -18.54 3.57
C LEU A 119 -28.25 -18.87 5.04
N GLU A 120 -29.49 -19.22 5.39
CA GLU A 120 -29.88 -19.51 6.78
C GLU A 120 -29.14 -20.73 7.35
N LYS A 121 -28.95 -21.77 6.52
CA LYS A 121 -28.25 -22.98 6.94
C LYS A 121 -26.75 -22.76 7.14
N ALA A 122 -26.10 -22.03 6.21
CA ALA A 122 -24.67 -21.70 6.32
C ALA A 122 -24.37 -20.78 7.51
N VAL A 123 -25.32 -19.91 7.87
CA VAL A 123 -25.27 -19.07 9.06
C VAL A 123 -25.31 -19.92 10.33
N ALA A 124 -26.31 -20.81 10.46
CA ALA A 124 -26.49 -21.66 11.62
C ALA A 124 -25.25 -22.55 11.87
N GLU A 125 -24.73 -23.20 10.81
CA GLU A 125 -23.51 -24.01 10.88
C GLU A 125 -22.28 -23.19 11.33
N THR A 126 -22.20 -21.92 10.92
CA THR A 126 -21.09 -21.04 11.30
C THR A 126 -21.16 -20.64 12.77
N ILE A 127 -22.36 -20.31 13.28
CA ILE A 127 -22.57 -19.92 14.69
C ILE A 127 -22.28 -21.11 15.60
N GLU A 128 -22.87 -22.26 15.31
CA GLU A 128 -22.68 -23.49 16.09
C GLU A 128 -21.21 -23.88 16.17
N ARG A 129 -20.49 -23.78 15.05
CA ARG A 129 -19.04 -23.99 15.01
C ARG A 129 -18.28 -23.01 15.92
N GLN A 130 -18.64 -21.71 15.91
CA GLN A 130 -17.98 -20.72 16.77
C GLN A 130 -18.20 -21.01 18.25
N GLU A 131 -19.39 -21.46 18.64
CA GLU A 131 -19.69 -21.83 20.02
C GLU A 131 -18.94 -23.09 20.46
N SER A 132 -18.89 -24.11 19.60
CA SER A 132 -18.08 -25.32 19.79
C SER A 132 -16.60 -24.98 20.01
N GLU A 133 -16.04 -24.12 19.15
CA GLU A 133 -14.64 -23.69 19.26
C GLU A 133 -14.39 -22.89 20.54
N ALA A 134 -15.27 -21.96 20.89
CA ALA A 134 -15.14 -21.19 22.13
C ALA A 134 -15.17 -22.10 23.37
N LYS A 135 -16.07 -23.09 23.42
CA LYS A 135 -16.15 -24.07 24.51
C LYS A 135 -14.86 -24.87 24.62
N ARG A 136 -14.33 -25.40 23.51
CA ARG A 136 -13.12 -26.22 23.54
C ARG A 136 -11.87 -25.40 23.85
N TYR A 137 -11.77 -24.16 23.35
CA TYR A 137 -10.64 -23.27 23.65
C TYR A 137 -10.59 -22.91 25.13
N MET A 138 -11.76 -22.69 25.74
CA MET A 138 -11.84 -22.49 27.18
C MET A 138 -11.50 -23.77 27.95
N LYS A 139 -12.04 -24.92 27.55
CA LYS A 139 -11.83 -26.20 28.23
C LYS A 139 -10.38 -26.69 28.20
N TYR A 140 -9.74 -26.67 27.04
CA TYR A 140 -8.41 -27.25 26.85
C TYR A 140 -7.28 -26.25 27.04
N TYR A 141 -7.51 -25.01 26.64
CA TYR A 141 -6.48 -23.99 26.70
C TYR A 141 -6.74 -22.97 27.79
N ASN A 142 -7.92 -22.87 28.42
CA ASN A 142 -8.27 -21.73 29.27
C ASN A 142 -8.09 -20.40 28.51
N ILE A 143 -8.56 -20.36 27.27
CA ILE A 143 -8.57 -19.18 26.41
C ILE A 143 -10.02 -18.73 26.25
N ASP A 144 -10.32 -17.51 26.71
CA ASP A 144 -11.53 -16.81 26.31
C ASP A 144 -11.29 -16.11 24.97
N ILE A 145 -11.89 -16.62 23.89
CA ILE A 145 -11.74 -16.04 22.55
C ILE A 145 -12.37 -14.64 22.41
N LYS A 146 -13.18 -14.22 23.38
CA LYS A 146 -13.71 -12.85 23.46
C LYS A 146 -12.74 -11.88 24.14
N ASP A 147 -11.69 -12.38 24.78
CA ASP A 147 -10.65 -11.53 25.37
C ASP A 147 -9.74 -10.96 24.28
N LEU A 148 -9.99 -9.72 23.89
CA LEU A 148 -9.21 -9.04 22.86
C LEU A 148 -7.91 -8.41 23.40
N SER A 149 -7.59 -8.53 24.70
CA SER A 149 -6.41 -7.90 25.30
C SER A 149 -5.07 -8.42 24.76
N VAL A 150 -5.06 -9.61 24.17
CA VAL A 150 -3.85 -10.19 23.55
C VAL A 150 -3.48 -9.56 22.21
N TYR A 151 -4.35 -8.72 21.62
CA TYR A 151 -4.14 -8.13 20.31
C TYR A 151 -3.58 -6.71 20.44
N ASP A 152 -2.59 -6.40 19.60
CA ASP A 152 -2.02 -5.06 19.49
C ASP A 152 -2.97 -4.13 18.72
N MET A 153 -3.83 -4.69 17.86
CA MET A 153 -4.76 -3.94 17.01
C MET A 153 -6.05 -4.73 16.75
N VAL A 154 -7.20 -4.07 16.90
CA VAL A 154 -8.53 -4.60 16.58
C VAL A 154 -9.16 -3.73 15.48
N ILE A 155 -9.63 -4.34 14.40
CA ILE A 155 -10.20 -3.63 13.24
C ILE A 155 -11.61 -4.16 12.97
N ASN A 156 -12.64 -3.33 13.16
CA ASN A 156 -13.97 -3.61 12.63
C ASN A 156 -13.95 -3.43 11.11
N THR A 157 -14.39 -4.44 10.37
CA THR A 157 -14.33 -4.50 8.90
C THR A 157 -15.68 -4.29 8.21
N ASP A 158 -16.74 -3.89 8.94
CA ASP A 158 -18.11 -3.83 8.40
C ASP A 158 -18.21 -2.89 7.20
N ASN A 159 -17.63 -1.70 7.36
CA ASN A 159 -17.69 -0.61 6.37
C ASN A 159 -16.32 -0.34 5.73
N LEU A 160 -15.41 -1.32 5.77
CA LEU A 160 -14.07 -1.19 5.20
C LEU A 160 -13.89 -2.16 4.04
N THR A 161 -13.29 -1.65 2.98
CA THR A 161 -12.76 -2.47 1.89
C THR A 161 -11.53 -3.26 2.35
N PRO A 162 -11.23 -4.42 1.72
CA PRO A 162 -10.00 -5.16 2.02
C PRO A 162 -8.72 -4.31 1.89
N GLU A 163 -8.70 -3.36 0.96
CA GLU A 163 -7.61 -2.42 0.71
C GLU A 163 -7.44 -1.45 1.88
N GLU A 164 -8.52 -0.92 2.44
CA GLU A 164 -8.47 -0.04 3.62
C GLU A 164 -8.00 -0.80 4.87
N VAL A 165 -8.44 -2.05 5.05
CA VAL A 165 -7.96 -2.90 6.14
C VAL A 165 -6.47 -3.21 5.97
N LEU A 166 -6.04 -3.56 4.76
CA LEU A 166 -4.63 -3.79 4.43
C LEU A 166 -3.78 -2.56 4.78
N GLN A 167 -4.20 -1.37 4.36
CA GLN A 167 -3.45 -0.14 4.63
C GLN A 167 -3.28 0.10 6.13
N LYS A 168 -4.36 -0.08 6.92
CA LYS A 168 -4.29 0.06 8.39
C LYS A 168 -3.26 -0.89 9.02
N ILE A 169 -3.14 -2.11 8.50
CA ILE A 169 -2.16 -3.10 8.98
C ILE A 169 -0.74 -2.71 8.56
N LEU A 170 -0.53 -2.26 7.33
CA LEU A 170 0.78 -1.81 6.84
C LEU A 170 1.29 -0.60 7.65
N ASP A 171 0.40 0.32 8.01
CA ASP A 171 0.74 1.45 8.87
C ASP A 171 1.22 0.96 10.25
N ALA A 172 0.52 0.00 10.86
CA ALA A 172 0.91 -0.59 12.15
C ALA A 172 2.24 -1.35 12.08
N VAL A 173 2.47 -2.09 11.00
CA VAL A 173 3.74 -2.77 10.68
C VAL A 173 4.89 -1.77 10.65
N ARG A 174 4.71 -0.66 9.92
CA ARG A 174 5.74 0.36 9.79
C ARG A 174 6.03 1.03 11.13
N ILE A 175 5.00 1.43 11.87
CA ILE A 175 5.15 2.05 13.20
C ILE A 175 5.93 1.12 14.13
N ARG A 176 5.66 -0.19 14.11
CA ARG A 176 6.39 -1.16 14.93
C ARG A 176 7.87 -1.29 14.57
N SER A 177 8.24 -1.04 13.31
CA SER A 177 9.64 -1.07 12.87
C SER A 177 10.41 0.23 13.15
N MET A 178 9.71 1.31 13.54
CA MET A 178 10.35 2.61 13.80
C MET A 178 11.12 2.63 15.12
N LEU A 179 12.17 3.46 15.15
CA LEU A 179 12.89 3.82 16.36
C LEU A 179 12.10 4.87 17.13
N VAL A 180 11.89 4.65 18.44
CA VAL A 180 11.18 5.60 19.31
C VAL A 180 12.19 6.56 19.94
N LYS A 181 12.19 7.82 19.50
CA LYS A 181 13.08 8.87 20.05
C LYS A 181 12.57 9.43 21.36
N ASP A 182 11.26 9.64 21.47
CA ASP A 182 10.61 10.07 22.72
C ASP A 182 9.35 9.25 22.99
N PRO A 183 9.38 8.32 23.96
CA PRO A 183 8.22 7.51 24.32
C PRO A 183 7.16 8.29 25.10
N LYS A 184 7.46 9.50 25.58
CA LYS A 184 6.55 10.36 26.37
C LYS A 184 5.79 11.38 25.50
N ALA A 185 5.86 11.27 24.17
CA ALA A 185 5.13 12.17 23.30
C ALA A 185 3.61 12.09 23.58
N ILE A 186 2.96 13.25 23.64
CA ILE A 186 1.52 13.34 23.88
C ILE A 186 0.80 12.65 22.70
N PRO A 187 -0.20 11.79 22.97
CA PRO A 187 -1.01 11.17 21.93
C PRO A 187 -1.65 12.22 21.04
N ASP A 188 -1.68 11.94 19.74
CA ASP A 188 -2.20 12.88 18.77
C ASP A 188 -3.73 12.94 18.82
N ARG A 189 -4.28 14.04 19.34
CA ARG A 189 -5.72 14.27 19.50
C ARG A 189 -6.31 15.19 18.41
N TRP A 190 -5.46 15.82 17.62
CA TRP A 190 -5.86 16.76 16.56
C TRP A 190 -5.74 16.10 15.19
N GLY A 191 -6.08 16.83 14.14
CA GLY A 191 -6.00 16.32 12.78
C GLY A 191 -6.89 15.10 12.51
N LYS A 192 -6.68 14.47 11.37
CA LYS A 192 -7.56 13.43 10.84
C LYS A 192 -6.76 12.45 9.98
N ARG A 193 -6.92 11.14 10.21
CA ARG A 193 -6.22 10.15 9.37
C ARG A 193 -6.60 10.37 7.90
N PRO A 194 -5.68 10.12 6.94
CA PRO A 194 -6.01 10.25 5.53
C PRO A 194 -7.25 9.44 5.11
N SER A 195 -7.46 8.26 5.72
CA SER A 195 -8.64 7.41 5.50
C SER A 195 -9.96 8.03 5.94
N ASP A 196 -9.93 8.98 6.87
CA ASP A 196 -11.12 9.52 7.50
C ASP A 196 -11.54 10.83 6.80
N ARG A 197 -10.66 11.44 5.99
CA ARG A 197 -10.91 12.67 5.22
C ARG A 197 -12.19 12.56 4.37
N SER A 198 -12.98 13.63 4.33
CA SER A 198 -14.12 13.78 3.42
C SER A 198 -13.65 13.83 1.96
N ILE A 199 -14.55 13.67 1.01
CA ILE A 199 -14.23 13.74 -0.43
C ILE A 199 -13.60 15.09 -0.79
N GLY A 200 -14.14 16.19 -0.26
CA GLY A 200 -13.58 17.53 -0.48
C GLY A 200 -12.14 17.66 0.06
N GLU A 201 -11.89 17.16 1.27
CA GLU A 201 -10.54 17.13 1.85
C GLU A 201 -9.57 16.25 1.03
N LEU A 202 -10.05 15.11 0.51
CA LEU A 202 -9.27 14.24 -0.37
C LEU A 202 -8.95 14.91 -1.71
N LEU A 203 -9.92 15.59 -2.34
CA LEU A 203 -9.67 16.34 -3.58
C LEU A 203 -8.63 17.45 -3.39
N GLN A 204 -8.56 18.08 -2.22
CA GLN A 204 -7.55 19.09 -1.92
C GLN A 204 -6.15 18.52 -1.66
N ALA A 205 -6.01 17.21 -1.47
CA ALA A 205 -4.73 16.55 -1.18
C ALA A 205 -4.74 15.11 -1.72
N GLY A 206 -5.06 14.96 -3.01
CA GLY A 206 -5.43 13.68 -3.61
C GLY A 206 -4.59 13.31 -4.81
N VAL A 207 -4.67 12.03 -5.17
CA VAL A 207 -4.01 11.43 -6.32
C VAL A 207 -5.00 10.47 -6.98
N ILE A 208 -5.17 10.61 -8.29
CA ILE A 208 -6.04 9.78 -9.11
C ILE A 208 -5.16 9.06 -10.14
N ALA A 209 -5.36 7.76 -10.33
CA ALA A 209 -4.81 7.05 -11.46
C ALA A 209 -5.75 7.22 -12.66
N LEU A 210 -5.46 8.15 -13.57
CA LEU A 210 -6.26 8.29 -14.79
C LEU A 210 -5.84 7.22 -15.79
N ASP A 211 -6.76 6.46 -16.37
CA ASP A 211 -6.51 5.74 -17.61
C ASP A 211 -6.55 6.74 -18.77
N LYS A 212 -5.38 7.27 -19.12
CA LYS A 212 -5.27 8.26 -20.20
C LYS A 212 -5.65 7.58 -21.52
N PRO A 213 -6.60 8.13 -22.29
CA PRO A 213 -6.88 7.61 -23.63
C PRO A 213 -5.74 7.91 -24.61
N SER A 214 -5.65 7.11 -25.67
CA SER A 214 -4.80 7.41 -26.83
C SER A 214 -5.42 8.56 -27.64
N GLY A 215 -4.60 9.51 -28.08
CA GLY A 215 -5.03 10.71 -28.82
C GLY A 215 -4.55 12.01 -28.19
N PRO A 216 -5.07 12.43 -27.02
CA PRO A 216 -4.68 13.69 -26.38
C PRO A 216 -3.28 13.63 -25.78
N THR A 217 -2.64 14.80 -25.69
CA THR A 217 -1.44 14.96 -24.83
C THR A 217 -1.80 14.76 -23.35
N SER A 218 -0.83 14.39 -22.50
CA SER A 218 -1.07 14.35 -21.05
C SER A 218 -1.54 15.69 -20.49
N HIS A 219 -1.05 16.82 -21.02
CA HIS A 219 -1.47 18.15 -20.57
C HIS A 219 -2.95 18.43 -20.87
N GLN A 220 -3.45 18.03 -22.04
CA GLN A 220 -4.87 18.13 -22.37
C GLN A 220 -5.72 17.24 -21.46
N ALA A 221 -5.31 15.99 -21.25
CA ALA A 221 -6.01 15.08 -20.33
C ALA A 221 -6.06 15.65 -18.90
N THR A 222 -4.97 16.23 -18.40
CA THR A 222 -4.95 16.92 -17.09
C THR A 222 -5.88 18.12 -17.04
N ALA A 223 -5.97 18.92 -18.11
CA ALA A 223 -6.89 20.05 -18.18
C ALA A 223 -8.37 19.60 -18.18
N TRP A 224 -8.68 18.47 -18.82
CA TRP A 224 -10.02 17.90 -18.77
C TRP A 224 -10.36 17.36 -17.38
N VAL A 225 -9.45 16.66 -16.71
CA VAL A 225 -9.66 16.23 -15.32
C VAL A 225 -9.89 17.45 -14.42
N LYS A 226 -9.07 18.50 -14.56
CA LYS A 226 -9.23 19.76 -13.82
C LYS A 226 -10.65 20.31 -13.96
N SER A 227 -11.18 20.31 -15.18
CA SER A 227 -12.52 20.80 -15.50
C SER A 227 -13.61 19.87 -14.95
N ALA A 228 -13.43 18.55 -15.08
CA ALA A 228 -14.40 17.54 -14.67
C ALA A 228 -14.68 17.52 -13.17
N ILE A 229 -13.65 17.73 -12.34
CA ILE A 229 -13.78 17.71 -10.86
C ILE A 229 -13.80 19.12 -10.23
N HIS A 230 -13.88 20.17 -11.06
CA HIS A 230 -13.91 21.58 -10.65
C HIS A 230 -12.82 21.96 -9.62
N MET A 231 -11.57 21.58 -9.90
CA MET A 231 -10.42 21.90 -9.05
C MET A 231 -9.55 22.99 -9.67
N ASP A 232 -9.00 23.89 -8.84
CA ASP A 232 -8.12 24.96 -9.34
C ASP A 232 -6.70 24.47 -9.66
N SER A 233 -6.19 23.54 -8.84
CA SER A 233 -4.82 23.04 -8.91
C SER A 233 -4.83 21.55 -9.23
N VAL A 234 -4.41 21.19 -10.44
CA VAL A 234 -4.26 19.81 -10.90
C VAL A 234 -3.00 19.71 -11.75
N GLY A 235 -2.22 18.65 -11.53
CA GLY A 235 -0.97 18.38 -12.24
C GLY A 235 -0.75 16.89 -12.43
N HIS A 236 0.05 16.49 -13.42
CA HIS A 236 0.33 15.08 -13.68
C HIS A 236 1.76 14.68 -13.31
N GLY A 237 1.92 13.42 -12.91
CA GLY A 237 3.18 12.79 -12.54
C GLY A 237 3.72 11.87 -13.63
N GLY A 238 4.29 12.45 -14.70
CA GLY A 238 4.98 11.71 -15.76
C GLY A 238 4.23 11.65 -17.07
N THR A 239 4.65 12.52 -18.00
CA THR A 239 4.08 12.67 -19.35
C THR A 239 4.06 11.36 -20.12
N LEU A 240 2.90 11.07 -20.72
CA LEU A 240 2.72 10.07 -21.75
C LEU A 240 2.61 10.79 -23.10
N ASP A 241 3.25 10.23 -24.13
CA ASP A 241 3.09 10.72 -25.50
C ASP A 241 1.60 10.66 -25.93
N PRO A 242 1.16 11.44 -26.93
CA PRO A 242 -0.24 11.52 -27.32
C PRO A 242 -0.92 10.15 -27.55
N TYR A 243 -0.23 9.25 -28.27
CA TYR A 243 -0.75 7.93 -28.62
C TYR A 243 -0.47 6.83 -27.57
N VAL A 244 0.08 7.20 -26.42
CA VAL A 244 0.35 6.26 -25.31
C VAL A 244 -0.81 6.34 -24.32
N SER A 245 -1.39 5.20 -23.99
CA SER A 245 -2.51 5.09 -23.05
C SER A 245 -2.07 4.56 -21.68
N GLY A 246 -3.02 4.45 -20.75
CA GLY A 246 -2.81 3.82 -19.45
C GLY A 246 -2.57 4.81 -18.33
N VAL A 247 -2.03 4.29 -17.22
CA VAL A 247 -1.96 4.96 -15.91
C VAL A 247 -1.23 6.29 -16.00
N LEU A 248 -1.95 7.40 -15.82
CA LEU A 248 -1.42 8.75 -15.65
C LEU A 248 -1.75 9.24 -14.24
N PRO A 249 -0.75 9.36 -13.35
CA PRO A 249 -0.97 9.93 -12.03
C PRO A 249 -1.41 11.39 -12.14
N ILE A 250 -2.59 11.71 -11.63
CA ILE A 250 -3.12 13.06 -11.53
C ILE A 250 -3.13 13.47 -10.06
N CYS A 251 -2.30 14.45 -9.70
CA CYS A 251 -2.25 15.03 -8.38
C CYS A 251 -3.21 16.24 -8.32
N THR A 252 -3.96 16.38 -7.24
CA THR A 252 -4.93 17.46 -7.04
C THR A 252 -4.60 18.30 -5.81
N GLY A 253 -4.96 19.57 -5.84
CA GLY A 253 -4.74 20.53 -4.76
C GLY A 253 -3.27 20.60 -4.33
N LYS A 254 -3.00 20.30 -3.06
CA LYS A 254 -1.68 20.32 -2.43
C LYS A 254 -0.74 19.25 -2.98
N ALA A 255 -1.29 18.13 -3.45
CA ALA A 255 -0.52 17.01 -3.97
C ALA A 255 0.23 17.37 -5.27
N VAL A 256 -0.19 18.42 -5.98
CA VAL A 256 0.54 18.94 -7.16
C VAL A 256 1.98 19.30 -6.81
N ARG A 257 2.23 19.72 -5.57
CA ARG A 257 3.59 20.00 -5.09
C ARG A 257 4.42 18.74 -4.85
N LEU A 258 3.92 17.53 -5.11
CA LEU A 258 4.63 16.24 -4.96
C LEU A 258 4.87 15.52 -6.30
N THR A 259 4.59 16.17 -7.43
CA THR A 259 4.74 15.54 -8.75
C THR A 259 6.15 15.07 -9.05
N ASP A 260 7.17 15.71 -8.46
CA ASP A 260 8.58 15.32 -8.57
C ASP A 260 8.86 13.93 -7.99
N ILE A 261 8.21 13.57 -6.90
CA ILE A 261 8.31 12.22 -6.32
C ILE A 261 7.76 11.19 -7.30
N VAL A 262 6.58 11.46 -7.85
CA VAL A 262 5.93 10.57 -8.84
C VAL A 262 6.74 10.46 -10.12
N LEU A 263 7.35 11.56 -10.57
CA LEU A 263 8.21 11.57 -11.75
C LEU A 263 9.42 10.66 -11.56
N SER A 264 9.98 10.60 -10.36
CA SER A 264 11.15 9.77 -10.05
C SER A 264 10.86 8.29 -9.85
N SER A 265 9.58 7.91 -9.69
CA SER A 265 9.21 6.53 -9.39
C SER A 265 9.37 5.59 -10.59
N ASP A 266 9.42 4.30 -10.31
CA ASP A 266 9.53 3.27 -11.34
C ASP A 266 8.26 3.15 -12.17
N LYS A 267 8.43 2.74 -13.43
CA LYS A 267 7.34 2.65 -14.40
C LYS A 267 7.29 1.25 -15.00
N GLU A 268 6.09 0.81 -15.35
CA GLU A 268 5.88 -0.42 -16.09
C GLU A 268 5.01 -0.17 -17.32
N TYR A 269 5.36 -0.82 -18.42
CA TYR A 269 4.64 -0.71 -19.69
C TYR A 269 4.40 -2.07 -20.32
N ILE A 270 3.32 -2.14 -21.09
CA ILE A 270 3.07 -3.15 -22.11
C ILE A 270 3.33 -2.49 -23.46
N CYS A 271 4.20 -3.10 -24.26
CA CYS A 271 4.68 -2.55 -25.51
C CYS A 271 4.50 -3.56 -26.65
N LEU A 272 3.93 -3.09 -27.76
CA LEU A 272 3.92 -3.80 -29.02
C LEU A 272 5.01 -3.23 -29.93
N MET A 273 6.00 -4.05 -30.25
CA MET A 273 7.09 -3.71 -31.16
C MET A 273 6.93 -4.49 -32.47
N ARG A 274 7.12 -3.83 -33.59
CA ARG A 274 7.15 -4.45 -34.92
C ARG A 274 8.57 -4.46 -35.49
N LEU A 275 9.07 -5.66 -35.78
CA LEU A 275 10.33 -5.86 -36.50
C LEU A 275 10.14 -5.54 -37.99
N HIS A 276 11.18 -5.02 -38.66
CA HIS A 276 11.08 -4.74 -40.10
C HIS A 276 11.41 -5.96 -40.98
N ALA A 277 11.98 -7.02 -40.41
CA ALA A 277 12.20 -8.30 -41.09
C ALA A 277 12.06 -9.47 -40.10
N ASP A 278 11.81 -10.66 -40.64
CA ASP A 278 11.57 -11.87 -39.84
C ASP A 278 12.81 -12.31 -39.07
N ARG A 279 12.58 -12.72 -37.81
CA ARG A 279 13.59 -13.28 -36.92
C ARG A 279 12.99 -14.46 -36.18
N SER A 280 13.81 -15.46 -35.86
CA SER A 280 13.34 -16.57 -35.06
C SER A 280 13.02 -16.10 -33.64
N GLU A 281 12.00 -16.70 -33.03
CA GLU A 281 11.63 -16.42 -31.64
C GLU A 281 12.81 -16.53 -30.67
N LYS A 282 13.68 -17.51 -30.88
CA LYS A 282 14.91 -17.69 -30.09
C LYS A 282 15.81 -16.46 -30.17
N GLN A 283 16.08 -15.94 -31.36
CA GLN A 283 16.90 -14.73 -31.55
C GLN A 283 16.28 -13.51 -30.86
N ILE A 284 14.96 -13.36 -30.96
CA ILE A 284 14.22 -12.25 -30.34
C ILE A 284 14.39 -12.30 -28.81
N ARG A 285 14.10 -13.45 -28.18
CA ARG A 285 14.21 -13.62 -26.73
C ARG A 285 15.65 -13.44 -26.23
N GLU A 286 16.64 -13.94 -26.98
CA GLU A 286 18.07 -13.77 -26.67
C GLU A 286 18.55 -12.31 -26.81
N ALA A 287 18.04 -11.56 -27.80
CA ALA A 287 18.38 -10.15 -27.94
C ALA A 287 17.76 -9.34 -26.80
N MET A 288 16.48 -9.57 -26.50
CA MET A 288 15.76 -8.84 -25.46
C MET A 288 16.34 -9.07 -24.07
N SER A 289 16.74 -10.31 -23.72
CA SER A 289 17.30 -10.60 -22.39
C SER A 289 18.56 -9.78 -22.06
N LYS A 290 19.31 -9.35 -23.08
CA LYS A 290 20.52 -8.52 -22.92
C LYS A 290 20.23 -7.07 -22.55
N PHE A 291 18.98 -6.62 -22.67
CA PHE A 291 18.56 -5.29 -22.24
C PHE A 291 18.12 -5.23 -20.78
N VAL A 292 18.07 -6.36 -20.06
CA VAL A 292 17.83 -6.37 -18.62
C VAL A 292 19.10 -5.92 -17.90
N GLY A 293 18.99 -4.89 -17.06
CA GLY A 293 20.12 -4.27 -16.37
C GLY A 293 20.30 -2.81 -16.77
N ARG A 294 21.54 -2.33 -16.75
CA ARG A 294 21.87 -0.94 -17.09
C ARG A 294 22.01 -0.81 -18.61
N ILE A 295 21.25 0.11 -19.19
CA ILE A 295 21.26 0.45 -20.60
C ILE A 295 21.67 1.90 -20.81
N TYR A 296 22.24 2.20 -21.97
CA TYR A 296 22.58 3.55 -22.38
C TYR A 296 21.52 4.05 -23.34
N GLN A 297 20.97 5.24 -23.06
CA GLN A 297 19.98 5.86 -23.93
C GLN A 297 20.35 7.30 -24.26
N LEU A 298 20.14 7.65 -25.51
CA LEU A 298 20.08 9.03 -25.96
C LEU A 298 18.61 9.40 -26.14
N PRO A 299 18.09 10.43 -25.45
CA PRO A 299 16.72 10.88 -25.65
C PRO A 299 16.41 11.15 -27.14
N PRO A 300 15.18 10.86 -27.61
CA PRO A 300 14.78 11.13 -28.98
C PRO A 300 14.78 12.64 -29.26
N VAL A 301 14.79 13.01 -30.54
CA VAL A 301 14.79 14.41 -31.00
C VAL A 301 13.59 15.18 -30.43
N ARG A 302 12.40 14.55 -30.42
CA ARG A 302 11.20 15.09 -29.78
C ARG A 302 11.17 14.62 -28.31
N SER A 303 11.84 15.36 -27.44
CA SER A 303 11.81 15.11 -25.99
C SER A 303 11.82 16.42 -25.20
N ALA A 304 11.25 16.39 -24.00
CA ALA A 304 11.22 17.55 -23.09
C ALA A 304 12.54 17.76 -22.32
N VAL A 305 13.57 16.96 -22.59
CA VAL A 305 14.83 16.96 -21.84
C VAL A 305 16.03 17.10 -22.77
N LYS A 306 17.12 17.69 -22.27
CA LYS A 306 18.37 17.84 -23.03
C LYS A 306 18.86 16.49 -23.58
N ARG A 307 19.10 16.43 -24.89
CA ARG A 307 19.59 15.23 -25.58
C ARG A 307 21.07 14.99 -25.25
N GLN A 308 21.32 14.10 -24.30
CA GLN A 308 22.65 13.65 -23.87
C GLN A 308 22.57 12.19 -23.43
N LEU A 309 23.68 11.46 -23.53
CA LEU A 309 23.74 10.05 -23.14
C LEU A 309 23.43 9.89 -21.64
N ARG A 310 22.58 8.94 -21.30
CA ARG A 310 22.15 8.67 -19.92
C ARG A 310 22.09 7.19 -19.68
N ILE A 311 22.42 6.79 -18.46
CA ILE A 311 22.23 5.41 -18.00
C ILE A 311 20.80 5.30 -17.43
N ARG A 312 20.10 4.25 -17.83
CA ARG A 312 18.81 3.84 -17.27
C ARG A 312 18.87 2.37 -16.91
N ARG A 313 18.06 1.94 -15.96
CA ARG A 313 17.93 0.53 -15.61
C ARG A 313 16.61 -0.03 -16.08
N VAL A 314 16.67 -1.14 -16.81
CA VAL A 314 15.54 -2.05 -17.02
C VAL A 314 15.66 -3.12 -15.94
N ARG A 315 14.65 -3.23 -15.09
CA ARG A 315 14.62 -4.22 -14.01
C ARG A 315 14.14 -5.57 -14.53
N GLU A 316 13.15 -5.53 -15.40
CA GLU A 316 12.48 -6.71 -15.92
C GLU A 316 12.04 -6.44 -17.35
N LEU A 317 12.19 -7.46 -18.20
CA LEU A 317 11.75 -7.44 -19.59
C LEU A 317 11.24 -8.83 -19.93
N GLU A 318 9.93 -8.96 -20.09
CA GLU A 318 9.24 -10.23 -20.28
C GLU A 318 8.53 -10.22 -21.64
N VAL A 319 8.88 -11.16 -22.51
CA VAL A 319 8.20 -11.36 -23.79
C VAL A 319 6.93 -12.18 -23.56
N LEU A 320 5.79 -11.55 -23.81
CA LEU A 320 4.46 -12.12 -23.60
C LEU A 320 4.02 -12.95 -24.80
N GLU A 321 4.16 -12.38 -26.00
CA GLU A 321 3.71 -13.02 -27.25
C GLU A 321 4.60 -12.59 -28.42
N ILE A 322 4.83 -13.51 -29.36
CA ILE A 322 5.48 -13.22 -30.65
C ILE A 322 4.58 -13.79 -31.75
N ASN A 323 4.13 -12.91 -32.65
CA ASN A 323 3.34 -13.29 -33.81
C ASN A 323 3.96 -12.71 -35.08
N GLY A 324 4.74 -13.53 -35.79
CA GLY A 324 5.51 -13.11 -36.96
C GLY A 324 6.52 -12.02 -36.60
N ARG A 325 6.22 -10.78 -37.01
CA ARG A 325 7.08 -9.60 -36.77
C ARG A 325 6.64 -8.76 -35.57
N ASP A 326 5.49 -9.09 -34.99
CA ASP A 326 4.95 -8.39 -33.84
C ASP A 326 5.39 -9.08 -32.55
N VAL A 327 5.97 -8.30 -31.64
CA VAL A 327 6.51 -8.75 -30.37
C VAL A 327 5.84 -7.94 -29.26
N LEU A 328 5.01 -8.61 -28.47
CA LEU A 328 4.36 -8.04 -27.29
C LEU A 328 5.20 -8.35 -26.05
N PHE A 329 5.54 -7.32 -25.28
CA PHE A 329 6.34 -7.50 -24.08
C PHE A 329 5.95 -6.55 -22.94
N ARG A 330 6.20 -7.00 -21.72
CA ARG A 330 6.12 -6.19 -20.50
C ARG A 330 7.52 -5.72 -20.11
N ILE A 331 7.63 -4.46 -19.70
CA ILE A 331 8.89 -3.86 -19.24
C ILE A 331 8.70 -3.08 -17.95
N SER A 332 9.56 -3.35 -16.95
CA SER A 332 9.69 -2.57 -15.72
C SER A 332 11.02 -1.81 -15.75
N CYS A 333 10.98 -0.48 -15.66
CA CYS A 333 12.15 0.36 -15.87
C CYS A 333 12.18 1.63 -15.01
N ASP A 334 13.36 2.26 -14.96
CA ASP A 334 13.55 3.56 -14.30
C ASP A 334 12.72 4.66 -14.97
N ALA A 335 12.38 5.68 -14.18
CA ALA A 335 11.86 6.94 -14.70
C ALA A 335 12.72 7.53 -15.83
N GLY A 336 12.04 7.98 -16.90
CA GLY A 336 12.69 8.59 -18.05
C GLY A 336 13.45 7.60 -18.95
N THR A 337 13.15 6.30 -18.86
CA THR A 337 13.50 5.31 -19.88
C THR A 337 12.61 5.53 -21.11
N TYR A 338 13.21 5.65 -22.29
CA TYR A 338 12.48 5.79 -23.55
C TYR A 338 12.24 4.41 -24.17
N VAL A 339 11.04 3.86 -24.00
CA VAL A 339 10.67 2.54 -24.56
C VAL A 339 10.74 2.54 -26.09
N ARG A 340 10.37 3.65 -26.74
CA ARG A 340 10.53 3.82 -28.18
C ARG A 340 11.98 3.63 -28.66
N THR A 341 12.94 4.23 -27.94
CA THR A 341 14.37 4.07 -28.23
C THR A 341 14.79 2.63 -28.00
N LEU A 342 14.33 2.02 -26.91
CA LEU A 342 14.62 0.60 -26.63
C LEU A 342 14.17 -0.33 -27.77
N CYS A 343 12.99 -0.11 -28.36
CA CYS A 343 12.54 -0.89 -29.51
C CYS A 343 13.51 -0.76 -30.70
N ILE A 344 13.98 0.46 -30.98
CA ILE A 344 14.95 0.72 -32.05
C ILE A 344 16.25 -0.04 -31.74
N ASP A 345 16.78 0.08 -30.52
CA ASP A 345 18.02 -0.56 -30.09
C ASP A 345 17.93 -2.10 -30.20
N ILE A 346 16.79 -2.70 -29.82
CA ILE A 346 16.54 -4.15 -29.99
C ILE A 346 16.54 -4.52 -31.48
N GLY A 347 15.90 -3.72 -32.33
CA GLY A 347 15.89 -3.93 -33.77
C GLY A 347 17.27 -3.84 -34.42
N GLU A 348 18.09 -2.88 -33.96
CA GLU A 348 19.49 -2.74 -34.38
C GLU A 348 20.32 -3.96 -33.96
N MET A 349 20.15 -4.44 -32.72
CA MET A 349 20.81 -5.66 -32.24
C MET A 349 20.43 -6.90 -33.05
N LEU A 350 19.17 -6.99 -33.50
CA LEU A 350 18.68 -8.07 -34.37
C LEU A 350 19.08 -7.88 -35.84
N LEU A 351 19.74 -6.79 -36.20
CA LEU A 351 20.12 -6.43 -37.58
C LEU A 351 18.94 -6.46 -38.56
N CYS A 352 17.73 -6.18 -38.08
CA CYS A 352 16.54 -6.02 -38.92
C CYS A 352 15.87 -4.65 -38.77
N GLY A 353 16.17 -3.92 -37.70
CA GLY A 353 15.43 -2.73 -37.32
C GLY A 353 14.06 -3.07 -36.74
N ALA A 354 13.53 -2.17 -35.92
CA ALA A 354 12.22 -2.30 -35.32
C ALA A 354 11.65 -0.92 -34.97
N SER A 355 10.34 -0.87 -34.81
CA SER A 355 9.62 0.32 -34.39
C SER A 355 8.59 -0.04 -33.31
N MET A 356 8.31 0.93 -32.45
CA MET A 356 7.26 0.82 -31.44
C MET A 356 5.91 1.12 -32.11
N THR A 357 5.00 0.15 -32.09
CA THR A 357 3.66 0.26 -32.66
C THR A 357 2.69 0.85 -31.64
N GLU A 358 2.64 0.23 -30.44
CA GLU A 358 1.76 0.65 -29.36
C GLU A 358 2.48 0.59 -28.02
N LEU A 359 2.05 1.43 -27.09
CA LEU A 359 2.57 1.46 -25.73
C LEU A 359 1.44 1.84 -24.78
N ARG A 360 1.31 1.07 -23.70
CA ARG A 360 0.39 1.31 -22.60
C ARG A 360 1.15 1.26 -21.28
N ARG A 361 0.98 2.26 -20.42
CA ARG A 361 1.60 2.27 -19.08
C ARG A 361 0.68 1.54 -18.10
N SER A 362 1.10 0.36 -17.63
CA SER A 362 0.35 -0.45 -16.66
C SER A 362 0.59 -0.02 -15.21
N ARG A 363 1.74 0.63 -14.93
CA ARG A 363 2.09 1.10 -13.58
C ARG A 363 2.92 2.38 -13.59
N SER A 364 2.64 3.25 -12.63
CA SER A 364 3.50 4.38 -12.27
C SER A 364 3.64 4.52 -10.75
N GLY A 365 4.79 4.12 -10.22
CA GLY A 365 5.01 4.01 -8.78
C GLY A 365 4.02 3.01 -8.16
N ARG A 366 3.26 3.47 -7.16
CA ARG A 366 2.21 2.67 -6.50
C ARG A 366 0.90 2.58 -7.29
N LEU A 367 0.69 3.45 -8.28
CA LEU A 367 -0.53 3.48 -9.08
C LEU A 367 -0.45 2.42 -10.18
N LYS A 368 -1.41 1.51 -10.19
CA LYS A 368 -1.52 0.39 -11.12
C LYS A 368 -2.81 0.49 -11.93
N GLU A 369 -2.85 -0.24 -13.02
CA GLU A 369 -3.97 -0.27 -13.96
C GLU A 369 -5.29 -0.74 -13.34
N ASP A 370 -5.25 -1.63 -12.34
CA ASP A 370 -6.43 -2.08 -11.58
C ASP A 370 -7.16 -0.95 -10.83
N SER A 371 -6.45 0.13 -10.53
CA SER A 371 -6.96 1.33 -9.86
C SER A 371 -7.20 2.48 -10.82
N ALA A 372 -6.97 2.29 -12.13
CA ALA A 372 -7.10 3.34 -13.12
C ALA A 372 -8.57 3.61 -13.46
N VAL A 373 -8.91 4.89 -13.60
CA VAL A 373 -10.28 5.34 -13.88
C VAL A 373 -10.32 6.11 -15.19
N THR A 374 -11.41 5.97 -15.93
CA THR A 374 -11.59 6.74 -17.16
C THR A 374 -12.02 8.18 -16.85
N LEU A 375 -11.88 9.08 -17.83
CA LEU A 375 -12.34 10.46 -17.66
C LEU A 375 -13.87 10.53 -17.52
N GLN A 376 -14.57 9.62 -18.20
CA GLN A 376 -16.02 9.48 -18.16
C GLN A 376 -16.48 9.09 -16.76
N ASP A 377 -15.94 7.98 -16.22
CA ASP A 377 -16.27 7.52 -14.87
C ASP A 377 -15.99 8.60 -13.83
N LEU A 378 -14.87 9.30 -13.94
CA LEU A 378 -14.50 10.37 -13.01
C LEU A 378 -15.49 11.56 -13.08
N THR A 379 -15.93 11.91 -14.28
CA THR A 379 -16.90 13.00 -14.49
C THR A 379 -18.26 12.61 -13.92
N ASP A 380 -18.73 11.40 -14.22
CA ASP A 380 -20.03 10.89 -13.76
C ASP A 380 -20.04 10.75 -12.24
N ALA A 381 -18.99 10.18 -11.65
CA ALA A 381 -18.85 10.06 -10.20
C ALA A 381 -18.86 11.43 -9.48
N TYR A 382 -18.26 12.45 -10.10
CA TYR A 382 -18.31 13.81 -9.57
C TYR A 382 -19.72 14.41 -9.65
N VAL A 383 -20.40 14.23 -10.78
CA VAL A 383 -21.78 14.70 -10.99
C VAL A 383 -22.73 14.07 -9.99
N PHE A 384 -22.68 12.74 -9.81
CA PHE A 384 -23.52 12.04 -8.82
C PHE A 384 -23.26 12.50 -7.39
N TRP A 385 -21.99 12.74 -7.03
CA TRP A 385 -21.67 13.29 -5.72
C TRP A 385 -22.28 14.68 -5.52
N GLN A 386 -22.19 15.57 -6.51
CA GLN A 386 -22.68 16.94 -6.40
C GLN A 386 -24.22 17.05 -6.46
N GLN A 387 -24.87 16.25 -7.29
CA GLN A 387 -26.31 16.36 -7.53
C GLN A 387 -27.14 15.46 -6.62
N GLU A 388 -26.64 14.27 -6.29
CA GLU A 388 -27.40 13.23 -5.58
C GLU A 388 -26.81 12.90 -4.20
N GLY A 389 -25.60 13.41 -3.88
CA GLY A 389 -24.92 13.12 -2.62
C GLY A 389 -24.24 11.74 -2.57
N HIS A 390 -24.30 10.96 -3.65
CA HIS A 390 -23.69 9.63 -3.76
C HIS A 390 -22.19 9.71 -4.06
N GLY A 391 -21.39 9.89 -3.00
CA GLY A 391 -19.95 10.15 -3.09
C GLY A 391 -19.03 8.94 -3.05
N ASP A 392 -19.53 7.74 -2.70
CA ASP A 392 -18.68 6.56 -2.46
C ASP A 392 -17.89 6.14 -3.70
N TRP A 393 -18.50 6.26 -4.89
CA TRP A 393 -17.83 5.95 -6.15
C TRP A 393 -16.63 6.87 -6.38
N LEU A 394 -16.81 8.19 -6.25
CA LEU A 394 -15.72 9.17 -6.37
C LEU A 394 -14.66 8.97 -5.27
N ARG A 395 -15.07 8.71 -4.03
CA ARG A 395 -14.16 8.41 -2.91
C ARG A 395 -13.23 7.25 -3.27
N GLY A 396 -13.76 6.19 -3.86
CA GLY A 396 -13.00 5.02 -4.28
C GLY A 396 -11.90 5.31 -5.32
N MET A 397 -12.07 6.38 -6.12
CA MET A 397 -11.12 6.79 -7.17
C MET A 397 -9.96 7.65 -6.66
N ILE A 398 -10.12 8.29 -5.48
CA ILE A 398 -9.14 9.24 -4.96
C ILE A 398 -8.27 8.57 -3.90
N ARG A 399 -6.96 8.58 -4.12
CA ARG A 399 -5.96 8.16 -3.13
C ARG A 399 -5.42 9.38 -2.38
N PRO A 400 -5.14 9.29 -1.08
CA PRO A 400 -4.53 10.39 -0.34
C PRO A 400 -3.08 10.64 -0.81
N MET A 401 -2.63 11.90 -0.77
CA MET A 401 -1.27 12.29 -1.20
C MET A 401 -0.15 11.57 -0.44
N GLU A 402 -0.43 11.11 0.78
CA GLU A 402 0.48 10.33 1.62
C GLU A 402 1.01 9.06 0.91
N MET A 403 0.22 8.46 0.01
CA MET A 403 0.67 7.32 -0.80
C MET A 403 1.94 7.66 -1.62
N LEU A 404 2.10 8.92 -2.04
CA LEU A 404 3.24 9.32 -2.86
C LEU A 404 4.56 9.30 -2.07
N VAL A 405 4.50 9.56 -0.77
CA VAL A 405 5.68 9.67 0.11
C VAL A 405 5.96 8.39 0.88
N GLU A 406 5.12 7.36 0.72
CA GLU A 406 5.31 6.05 1.35
C GLU A 406 6.71 5.45 1.09
N PRO A 407 7.29 5.55 -0.13
CA PRO A 407 8.65 5.04 -0.40
C PRO A 407 9.77 5.84 0.27
N LEU A 408 9.50 7.04 0.78
CA LEU A 408 10.48 7.84 1.49
C LEU A 408 10.58 7.38 2.94
N PRO A 409 11.76 7.51 3.59
CA PRO A 409 11.86 7.32 5.03
C PRO A 409 11.04 8.38 5.78
N TRP A 410 10.39 7.97 6.86
CA TRP A 410 9.47 8.80 7.63
C TRP A 410 10.08 9.24 8.96
N ILE A 411 9.76 10.48 9.34
CA ILE A 411 9.96 11.03 10.67
C ILE A 411 8.59 11.40 11.23
N ILE A 412 8.21 10.79 12.35
CA ILE A 412 6.99 11.16 13.06
C ILE A 412 7.28 12.37 13.94
N VAL A 413 6.61 13.48 13.64
CA VAL A 413 6.72 14.76 14.35
C VAL A 413 5.80 14.73 15.57
N LYS A 414 6.29 15.21 16.71
CA LYS A 414 5.45 15.40 17.91
C LYS A 414 4.35 16.40 17.60
N ALA A 415 3.14 16.17 18.10
CA ALA A 415 2.00 17.08 17.94
C ALA A 415 2.34 18.53 18.33
N THR A 416 3.19 18.73 19.36
CA THR A 416 3.66 20.04 19.82
C THR A 416 4.55 20.79 18.84
N ALA A 417 5.16 20.09 17.88
CA ALA A 417 6.07 20.63 16.88
C ALA A 417 5.43 20.74 15.49
N VAL A 418 4.29 20.09 15.23
CA VAL A 418 3.65 20.05 13.90
C VAL A 418 3.37 21.45 13.38
N ASP A 419 2.64 22.27 14.13
CA ASP A 419 2.23 23.58 13.62
C ASP A 419 3.45 24.53 13.46
N ALA A 420 4.54 24.33 14.20
CA ALA A 420 5.77 25.11 14.01
C ALA A 420 6.40 24.80 12.64
N VAL A 421 6.43 23.51 12.27
CA VAL A 421 6.86 23.06 10.94
C VAL A 421 5.91 23.59 9.87
N CYS A 422 4.59 23.66 10.12
CA CYS A 422 3.63 24.27 9.19
C CYS A 422 3.92 25.75 8.92
N HIS A 423 4.55 26.46 9.87
CA HIS A 423 5.00 27.85 9.69
C HIS A 423 6.43 27.97 9.12
N GLY A 424 7.03 26.85 8.70
CA GLY A 424 8.34 26.81 8.05
C GLY A 424 9.54 26.64 8.98
N ALA A 425 9.32 26.32 10.27
CA ALA A 425 10.42 26.01 11.16
C ALA A 425 11.08 24.66 10.79
N ASP A 426 12.41 24.60 10.90
CA ASP A 426 13.14 23.33 10.82
C ASP A 426 12.78 22.41 12.01
N LEU A 427 12.80 21.10 11.79
CA LEU A 427 12.51 20.14 12.84
C LEU A 427 13.74 19.90 13.70
N SER A 428 13.69 20.33 14.96
CA SER A 428 14.71 20.03 15.96
C SER A 428 14.64 18.57 16.43
N VAL A 429 15.74 18.06 16.99
CA VAL A 429 15.79 16.71 17.61
C VAL A 429 14.70 16.52 18.67
N LYS A 430 14.39 17.55 19.45
CA LYS A 430 13.32 17.51 20.47
C LYS A 430 11.91 17.40 19.89
N GLY A 431 11.72 17.78 18.63
CA GLY A 431 10.43 17.67 17.93
C GLY A 431 10.17 16.29 17.34
N VAL A 432 11.14 15.38 17.35
CA VAL A 432 11.01 14.03 16.78
C VAL A 432 10.40 13.07 17.81
N HIS A 433 9.32 12.38 17.43
CA HIS A 433 8.72 11.32 18.22
C HIS A 433 9.29 9.94 17.84
N MET A 434 9.19 9.59 16.55
CA MET A 434 9.67 8.32 15.99
C MET A 434 10.32 8.56 14.62
N LEU A 435 11.11 7.60 14.16
CA LEU A 435 11.72 7.64 12.83
C LEU A 435 11.97 6.24 12.28
N ASP A 436 12.01 6.11 10.95
CA ASP A 436 12.51 4.90 10.33
C ASP A 436 14.00 4.66 10.71
N PRO A 437 14.43 3.39 10.80
CA PRO A 437 15.82 3.06 11.03
C PRO A 437 16.69 3.39 9.80
N GLU A 438 18.00 3.42 9.99
CA GLU A 438 19.01 3.50 8.90
C GLU A 438 18.90 4.70 7.93
N ILE A 439 18.26 5.80 8.36
CA ILE A 439 18.19 7.01 7.55
C ILE A 439 19.57 7.67 7.52
N ARG A 440 20.09 7.90 6.31
CA ARG A 440 21.38 8.56 6.10
C ARG A 440 21.24 10.08 6.19
N LYS A 441 22.32 10.76 6.59
CA LYS A 441 22.43 12.21 6.47
C LYS A 441 22.21 12.62 5.01
N ASN A 442 21.55 13.76 4.79
CA ASN A 442 21.17 14.32 3.49
C ASN A 442 20.06 13.55 2.75
N ALA A 443 19.53 12.46 3.30
CA ALA A 443 18.37 11.78 2.72
C ALA A 443 17.15 12.71 2.74
N LEU A 444 16.35 12.63 1.68
CA LEU A 444 15.02 13.22 1.64
C LEU A 444 14.08 12.36 2.49
N VAL A 445 13.35 13.00 3.40
CA VAL A 445 12.43 12.34 4.33
C VAL A 445 11.07 13.00 4.31
N ALA A 446 10.04 12.21 4.63
CA ALA A 446 8.69 12.70 4.87
C ALA A 446 8.49 12.97 6.36
N LEU A 447 7.96 14.15 6.67
CA LEU A 447 7.55 14.54 8.02
C LEU A 447 6.06 14.20 8.17
N MET A 448 5.76 13.26 9.05
CA MET A 448 4.41 12.73 9.24
C MET A 448 3.92 13.03 10.66
N THR A 449 2.60 13.14 10.85
CA THR A 449 2.00 13.12 12.19
C THR A 449 1.84 11.68 12.67
N ALA A 450 1.57 11.48 13.96
CA ALA A 450 1.29 10.13 14.48
C ALA A 450 -0.04 9.55 13.94
N ARG A 451 -0.91 10.38 13.36
CA ARG A 451 -2.12 9.97 12.63
C ARG A 451 -1.88 9.63 11.17
N GLY A 452 -0.62 9.69 10.72
CA GLY A 452 -0.22 9.37 9.36
C GLY A 452 -0.49 10.49 8.36
N GLU A 453 -0.67 11.74 8.80
CA GLU A 453 -0.84 12.88 7.89
C GLU A 453 0.52 13.43 7.46
N LEU A 454 0.67 13.78 6.19
CA LEU A 454 1.90 14.40 5.68
C LEU A 454 1.94 15.89 6.05
N VAL A 455 2.89 16.24 6.92
CA VAL A 455 3.20 17.63 7.28
C VAL A 455 4.00 18.31 6.17
N GLY A 456 5.03 17.62 5.67
CA GLY A 456 5.93 18.15 4.66
C GLY A 456 7.10 17.24 4.34
N LEU A 457 8.05 17.74 3.54
CA LEU A 457 9.30 17.08 3.20
C LEU A 457 10.48 17.85 3.78
N GLY A 458 11.57 17.14 4.03
CA GLY A 458 12.81 17.78 4.45
C GLY A 458 14.03 16.92 4.21
N GLN A 459 15.20 17.50 4.46
CA GLN A 459 16.49 16.85 4.31
C GLN A 459 17.10 16.58 5.69
N MET A 460 17.42 15.31 5.96
CA MET A 460 18.08 14.90 7.20
C MET A 460 19.42 15.60 7.39
N GLN A 461 19.63 16.19 8.55
CA GLN A 461 20.90 16.86 8.91
C GLN A 461 21.86 15.93 9.67
N MET A 462 21.37 14.77 10.11
CA MET A 462 22.12 13.73 10.82
C MET A 462 21.59 12.35 10.42
N SER A 463 22.33 11.27 10.73
CA SER A 463 21.84 9.89 10.53
C SER A 463 20.84 9.49 11.63
N SER A 464 20.06 8.42 11.43
CA SER A 464 19.18 7.87 12.47
C SER A 464 19.94 7.58 13.78
N GLU A 465 21.11 6.94 13.70
CA GLU A 465 21.95 6.63 14.89
C GLU A 465 22.35 7.89 15.67
N LYS A 466 22.77 8.94 14.94
CA LYS A 466 23.16 10.21 15.56
C LYS A 466 21.95 10.96 16.13
N LEU A 467 20.80 10.89 15.46
CA LEU A 467 19.56 11.48 15.96
C LEU A 467 19.11 10.83 17.27
N MET A 468 19.23 9.50 17.37
CA MET A 468 18.87 8.75 18.58
C MET A 468 19.71 9.17 19.78
N SER A 469 21.02 9.37 19.60
CA SER A 469 21.95 9.79 20.67
C SER A 469 21.98 11.31 20.94
N ALA A 470 21.51 12.15 20.02
CA ALA A 470 21.51 13.61 20.19
C ALA A 470 20.41 14.10 21.15
N GLU A 471 20.71 15.16 21.91
CA GLU A 471 19.73 15.86 22.76
C GLU A 471 19.25 17.19 22.17
N GLN A 472 20.07 17.81 21.30
CA GLN A 472 19.83 19.12 20.71
C GLN A 472 20.27 19.16 19.25
N GLY A 473 19.89 20.23 18.55
CA GLY A 473 20.22 20.48 17.15
C GLY A 473 19.05 20.29 16.20
N VAL A 474 19.28 20.60 14.93
CA VAL A 474 18.31 20.46 13.84
C VAL A 474 18.40 19.03 13.31
N ALA A 475 17.32 18.26 13.41
CA ALA A 475 17.21 16.90 12.88
C ALA A 475 16.93 16.92 11.37
N VAL A 476 15.96 17.73 10.95
CA VAL A 476 15.53 17.83 9.55
C VAL A 476 15.44 19.30 9.16
N LYS A 477 16.12 19.64 8.06
CA LYS A 477 15.92 20.92 7.39
C LYS A 477 14.69 20.83 6.50
N VAL A 478 13.65 21.59 6.78
CA VAL A 478 12.37 21.51 6.06
C VAL A 478 12.54 22.16 4.69
N THR A 479 12.12 21.45 3.64
CA THR A 479 12.26 21.91 2.25
C THR A 479 10.91 22.22 1.61
N ARG A 480 9.83 21.57 2.06
CA ARG A 480 8.49 21.75 1.51
C ARG A 480 7.43 21.49 2.58
N VAL A 481 6.63 22.51 2.91
CA VAL A 481 5.51 22.37 3.85
C VAL A 481 4.23 22.13 3.07
N LEU A 482 3.48 21.07 3.42
CA LEU A 482 2.21 20.72 2.78
C LEU A 482 0.97 20.94 3.64
N MET A 483 1.07 20.70 4.94
CA MET A 483 -0.01 20.91 5.89
C MET A 483 -0.20 22.41 6.17
N GLU A 484 -1.44 22.85 6.37
CA GLU A 484 -1.70 24.26 6.65
C GLU A 484 -1.38 24.62 8.10
N PRO A 485 -0.90 25.86 8.33
CA PRO A 485 -0.94 26.50 9.63
C PRO A 485 -2.32 26.40 10.30
N GLY A 486 -2.33 26.11 11.61
CA GLY A 486 -3.54 26.06 12.42
C GLY A 486 -4.31 24.73 12.36
N HIS A 487 -3.89 23.77 11.54
CA HIS A 487 -4.43 22.40 11.56
C HIS A 487 -4.14 21.68 12.89
N TYR A 488 -3.01 22.02 13.51
CA TYR A 488 -2.62 21.63 14.86
C TYR A 488 -2.48 22.89 15.72
N PRO A 489 -2.67 22.81 17.05
CA PRO A 489 -2.58 23.98 17.91
C PRO A 489 -1.14 24.52 18.00
N ARG A 490 -1.04 25.86 18.10
CA ARG A 490 0.21 26.57 18.35
C ARG A 490 0.72 26.32 19.76
N MET A 491 1.64 25.36 19.91
CA MET A 491 2.15 24.96 21.23
C MET A 491 3.54 25.51 21.56
N TRP A 492 4.30 26.05 20.60
CA TRP A 492 5.64 26.60 20.87
C TRP A 492 5.66 27.96 21.58
N LYS A 493 4.50 28.57 21.82
CA LYS A 493 4.38 29.79 22.62
C LYS A 493 4.27 29.52 24.12
N TYR A 494 3.97 28.28 24.51
CA TYR A 494 3.79 27.89 25.91
C TYR A 494 4.99 27.02 26.30
N SER A 495 5.70 27.44 27.36
CA SER A 495 6.73 26.62 28.00
C SER A 495 6.17 25.23 28.27
N THR A 496 6.99 24.20 28.11
CA THR A 496 6.69 22.75 28.17
C THR A 496 6.13 22.24 29.51
N ASP A 497 5.50 23.07 30.32
CA ASP A 497 4.75 22.71 31.51
C ASP A 497 3.25 22.67 31.19
N LEU A 498 2.85 21.68 30.40
CA LEU A 498 1.45 21.37 30.11
C LEU A 498 0.74 20.64 31.28
N GLY A 499 1.22 20.82 32.52
CA GLY A 499 0.61 20.23 33.72
C GLY A 499 -0.67 20.93 34.20
N GLY A 500 -1.02 22.08 33.61
CA GLY A 500 -2.15 22.92 34.05
C GLY A 500 -3.25 23.15 33.01
N LEU A 501 -3.14 22.60 31.79
CA LEU A 501 -4.24 22.64 30.83
C LEU A 501 -5.24 21.54 31.18
N GLN A 502 -6.15 21.84 32.10
CA GLN A 502 -7.47 21.21 32.08
C GLN A 502 -8.15 21.62 30.77
N LEU A 503 -8.15 20.70 29.81
CA LEU A 503 -9.10 20.62 28.70
C LEU A 503 -9.92 19.35 28.87
#